data_AF-A0A940UME7-F1
#
_entry.id   AF-A0A940UME7-F1
#
_cell.length_a   1.000
_cell.length_b   1.000
_cell.length_c   1.000
_cell.angle_alpha   90.00
_cell.angle_beta   90.00
_cell.angle_gamma   90.00
#
_symmetry.space_group_name_H-M   'P 1'
#
loop_
_entity.id
_entity.type
_entity.pdbx_description
1 polymer ?
#
loop_
_entity_poly.entity_id
_entity_poly.type
_entity_poly.pdbx_seq_one_letter_code
_entity_poly.pdbx_strand_id
1 'polypeptide(L)'
;MITCPAYFGISERAATDTAGKLAGINVLGILNEPTAAAIMFGSLDAKITKNVLVYDLGDGTFDITVIRVEPGKIEVVCTVE
;
A
#
# COMPACT_ATOMS: atom_id res chain seq x y z
N MET A 1 1.45 11.88 2.49
CA MET A 1 1.53 10.64 1.69
C MET A 1 0.18 10.40 1.07
N ILE A 2 0.13 9.83 -0.13
CA ILE A 2 -1.10 9.45 -0.82
C ILE A 2 -0.99 7.95 -1.15
N THR A 3 -2.08 7.19 -1.02
CA THR A 3 -2.10 5.77 -1.39
C THR A 3 -2.47 5.57 -2.86
N CYS A 4 -2.02 4.47 -3.45
CA CYS A 4 -2.47 4.00 -4.77
C CYS A 4 -2.49 2.47 -4.83
N PRO A 5 -3.15 1.89 -5.84
CA PRO A 5 -3.12 0.45 -6.06
C PRO A 5 -1.69 -0.08 -6.23
N ALA A 6 -1.47 -1.34 -5.84
CA ALA A 6 -0.14 -1.93 -5.82
C ALA A 6 0.46 -2.06 -7.24
N TYR A 7 -0.35 -2.38 -8.24
CA TYR A 7 0.05 -2.49 -9.65
C TYR A 7 0.41 -1.20 -10.36
N PHE A 8 0.15 -0.04 -9.78
CA PHE A 8 0.43 1.22 -10.46
C PHE A 8 1.92 1.29 -10.83
N GLY A 9 2.18 1.54 -12.12
CA GLY A 9 3.50 1.75 -12.66
C GLY A 9 4.03 3.15 -12.36
N ILE A 10 5.18 3.47 -12.97
CA ILE A 10 5.85 4.76 -12.76
C ILE A 10 4.94 5.91 -13.23
N SER A 11 4.29 5.75 -14.38
CA SER A 11 3.45 6.79 -14.99
C SER A 11 2.21 7.09 -14.15
N GLU A 12 1.51 6.05 -13.69
CA GLU A 12 0.31 6.19 -12.89
C GLU A 12 0.63 6.83 -11.53
N ARG A 13 1.73 6.43 -10.88
CA ARG A 13 2.19 7.05 -9.62
C ARG A 13 2.57 8.51 -9.79
N ALA A 14 3.26 8.85 -10.88
CA ALA A 14 3.61 10.24 -11.19
C ALA A 14 2.37 11.11 -11.43
N ALA A 15 1.35 10.55 -12.08
CA ALA A 15 0.06 11.21 -12.26
C ALA A 15 -0.62 11.47 -10.90
N THR A 16 -0.66 10.48 -10.00
CA THR A 16 -1.22 10.63 -8.65
C THR A 16 -0.48 11.70 -7.82
N ASP A 17 0.86 11.71 -7.85
CA ASP A 17 1.67 12.74 -7.18
C ASP A 17 1.39 14.14 -7.74
N THR A 18 1.31 14.26 -9.06
CA THR A 18 0.99 15.52 -9.74
C THR A 18 -0.40 16.02 -9.36
N ALA A 19 -1.40 15.15 -9.32
CA ALA A 19 -2.75 15.51 -8.92
C ALA A 19 -2.80 16.07 -7.49
N GLY A 20 -2.08 15.44 -6.55
CA GLY A 20 -1.97 15.95 -5.17
C GLY A 20 -1.32 17.33 -5.12
N LYS A 21 -0.24 17.55 -5.87
CA LYS A 21 0.43 18.86 -5.94
C LYS A 21 -0.45 19.95 -6.54
N LEU A 22 -1.19 19.64 -7.61
CA LEU A 22 -2.14 20.56 -8.23
C LEU A 22 -3.29 20.93 -7.29
N ALA A 23 -3.69 20.02 -6.41
CA ALA A 23 -4.67 20.29 -5.34
C ALA A 23 -4.09 21.10 -4.17
N GLY A 24 -2.82 21.55 -4.24
CA GLY A 24 -2.15 22.30 -3.17
C GLY A 24 -1.68 21.45 -1.99
N ILE A 25 -1.63 20.12 -2.15
CA ILE A 25 -1.17 19.19 -1.10
C ILE A 25 0.35 19.02 -1.21
N ASN A 26 1.06 19.14 -0.09
CA ASN A 26 2.47 18.76 -0.02
C ASN A 26 2.60 17.22 -0.03
N VAL A 27 2.77 16.65 -1.22
CA VAL A 27 2.88 15.19 -1.41
C VAL A 27 4.27 14.70 -0.98
N LEU A 28 4.35 14.09 0.20
CA LEU A 28 5.59 13.51 0.73
C LEU A 28 6.01 12.19 0.05
N GLY A 29 5.12 11.57 -0.70
CA GLY A 29 5.35 10.27 -1.34
C GLY A 29 4.05 9.51 -1.62
N ILE A 30 4.17 8.52 -2.50
CA ILE A 30 3.10 7.60 -2.90
C ILE A 30 3.34 6.24 -2.25
N LEU A 31 2.32 5.69 -1.59
CA LEU A 31 2.37 4.43 -0.86
C LEU A 31 1.39 3.41 -1.48
N ASN A 32 1.72 2.13 -1.46
CA ASN A 32 0.77 1.10 -1.88
C ASN A 32 -0.35 0.94 -0.85
N GLU A 33 -1.59 0.85 -1.29
CA GLU A 33 -2.76 0.56 -0.46
C GLU A 33 -2.58 -0.63 0.48
N PRO A 34 -2.18 -1.83 0.01
CA PRO A 34 -2.05 -2.97 0.91
C PRO A 34 -0.89 -2.79 1.91
N THR A 35 0.15 -2.04 1.56
CA THR A 35 1.23 -1.69 2.50
C THR A 35 0.72 -0.72 3.57
N ALA A 36 -0.08 0.28 3.19
CA ALA A 36 -0.71 1.20 4.14
C ALA A 36 -1.62 0.44 5.13
N ALA A 37 -2.42 -0.51 4.62
CA ALA A 37 -3.26 -1.38 5.45
C ALA A 37 -2.42 -2.21 6.43
N ALA A 38 -1.34 -2.84 5.96
CA ALA A 38 -0.45 -3.61 6.83
C ALA A 38 0.19 -2.75 7.93
N ILE A 39 0.67 -1.55 7.60
CA ILE A 39 1.24 -0.63 8.59
C ILE A 39 0.21 -0.29 9.68
N MET A 40 -1.01 0.05 9.28
CA MET A 40 -2.09 0.42 10.21
C MET A 40 -2.44 -0.72 11.18
N PHE A 41 -2.44 -1.97 10.72
CA PHE A 41 -2.74 -3.14 11.56
C PHE A 41 -1.54 -3.60 12.44
N GLY A 42 -0.61 -2.69 12.75
CA GLY A 42 0.44 -2.91 13.74
C GLY A 42 1.57 -3.82 13.25
N SER A 43 1.83 -3.83 11.94
CA SER A 43 2.89 -4.66 11.36
C SER A 43 4.29 -4.20 11.78
N LEU A 44 4.48 -2.90 12.06
CA LEU A 44 5.77 -2.37 12.52
C LEU A 44 6.11 -2.77 13.96
N ASP A 45 5.08 -3.00 14.79
CA ASP A 45 5.24 -3.44 16.19
C ASP A 45 5.23 -4.97 16.34
N ALA A 46 5.23 -5.70 15.21
CA ALA A 46 5.24 -7.15 15.21
C ALA A 46 6.53 -7.66 15.85
N LYS A 47 6.40 -8.30 17.01
CA LYS A 47 7.52 -8.98 17.70
C LYS A 47 7.86 -10.34 17.10
N ILE A 48 6.97 -10.89 16.27
CA ILE A 48 7.11 -12.19 15.62
C ILE A 48 6.76 -12.08 14.14
N THR A 49 7.41 -12.89 13.32
CA THR A 49 7.08 -13.00 11.90
C THR A 49 5.68 -13.56 11.71
N LYS A 50 4.88 -12.92 10.87
CA LYS A 50 3.54 -13.37 10.50
C LYS A 50 3.22 -13.06 9.04
N ASN A 51 2.36 -13.86 8.45
CA ASN A 51 1.77 -13.56 7.14
C ASN A 51 0.41 -12.89 7.36
N VAL A 52 0.15 -11.81 6.64
CA VAL A 52 -1.08 -11.03 6.67
C VAL A 52 -1.71 -11.10 5.28
N LEU A 53 -2.99 -11.40 5.22
CA LEU A 53 -3.79 -11.26 4.01
C LEU A 53 -4.52 -9.93 4.07
N VAL A 54 -4.30 -9.07 3.09
CA VAL A 54 -5.11 -7.88 2.84
C VAL A 54 -6.15 -8.27 1.80
N TYR A 55 -7.41 -8.09 2.16
CA TYR A 55 -8.56 -8.27 1.29
C TYR A 55 -9.17 -6.89 1.07
N ASP A 56 -9.00 -6.33 -0.12
CA ASP A 56 -9.54 -5.03 -0.50
C ASP A 56 -10.66 -5.24 -1.52
N LEU A 57 -11.87 -4.88 -1.12
CA LEU A 57 -13.06 -4.97 -1.95
C LEU A 57 -13.65 -3.57 -2.08
N GLY A 58 -13.21 -2.87 -3.12
CA GLY A 58 -13.74 -1.57 -3.50
C GLY A 58 -14.99 -1.69 -4.37
N ASP A 59 -15.55 -0.55 -4.76
CA ASP A 59 -16.75 -0.50 -5.61
C ASP A 59 -16.48 -0.91 -7.07
N GLY A 60 -15.22 -0.89 -7.52
CA GLY A 60 -14.84 -1.18 -8.90
C GLY A 60 -13.56 -2.00 -9.06
N THR A 61 -12.88 -2.34 -7.96
CA THR A 61 -11.66 -3.14 -7.95
C THR A 61 -11.74 -4.16 -6.83
N PHE A 62 -11.00 -5.26 -7.00
CA PHE A 62 -10.93 -6.32 -6.02
C PHE A 62 -9.48 -6.82 -5.95
N ASP A 63 -8.82 -6.52 -4.85
CA ASP A 63 -7.38 -6.77 -4.70
C ASP A 63 -7.14 -7.65 -3.48
N ILE A 64 -6.43 -8.76 -3.67
CA ILE A 64 -5.93 -9.60 -2.58
C ILE A 64 -4.40 -9.50 -2.55
N THR A 65 -3.85 -9.11 -1.41
CA THR A 65 -2.39 -9.04 -1.22
C THR A 65 -1.95 -9.86 -0.02
N VAL A 66 -0.95 -10.72 -0.20
CA VAL A 66 -0.27 -11.42 0.90
C VAL A 66 0.99 -10.66 1.27
N ILE A 67 1.12 -10.33 2.55
CA ILE A 67 2.22 -9.57 3.10
C ILE A 67 2.92 -10.40 4.17
N ARG A 68 4.25 -10.48 4.08
CA ARG A 68 5.09 -10.98 5.16
C ARG A 68 5.51 -9.82 6.03
N VAL A 69 5.22 -9.94 7.32
CA VAL A 69 5.58 -8.96 8.34
C VAL A 69 6.63 -9.58 9.23
N GLU A 70 7.77 -8.90 9.35
CA GLU A 70 8.90 -9.24 10.21
C GLU A 70 9.21 -8.03 11.11
N PRO A 71 9.89 -8.21 12.25
CA PRO A 71 10.27 -7.07 13.09
C PRO A 71 11.01 -5.99 12.28
N GLY A 72 10.38 -4.81 12.13
CA GLY A 72 10.92 -3.69 11.37
C GLY A 72 10.91 -3.83 9.84
N LYS A 73 10.27 -4.86 9.27
CA LYS A 73 10.22 -5.08 7.82
C LYS A 73 8.84 -5.56 7.37
N ILE A 74 8.37 -4.99 6.25
CA ILE A 74 7.13 -5.38 5.58
C ILE A 74 7.49 -5.71 4.14
N GLU A 75 7.10 -6.89 3.67
CA GLU A 75 7.38 -7.37 2.32
C GLU A 75 6.09 -7.88 1.67
N VAL A 76 5.79 -7.39 0.48
CA VAL A 76 4.69 -7.91 -0.33
C VAL A 76 5.17 -9.22 -0.97
N VAL A 77 4.47 -10.31 -0.70
CA VAL A 77 4.80 -11.65 -1.22
C VAL A 77 4.15 -11.86 -2.58
N CYS A 78 2.85 -11.55 -2.68
CA CYS A 78 2.10 -11.58 -3.92
C CYS A 78 0.86 -10.70 -3.82
N THR A 79 0.38 -10.29 -4.98
CA THR A 79 -0.84 -9.51 -5.18
C THR A 79 -1.63 -10.16 -6.32
N VAL A 80 -2.94 -10.25 -6.15
CA VAL A 80 -3.92 -10.66 -7.15
C VAL A 80 -4.93 -9.53 -7.26
N GLU A 81 -5.29 -9.18 -8.48
CA GLU A 81 -6.09 -8.00 -8.83
C GLU A 81 -7.10 -8.39 -9.92
#